data_AF-A0AA39TIE6-F1
#
_entry.id   AF-A0AA39TIE6-F1
#
_cell.length_a   1.000
_cell.length_b   1.000
_cell.length_c   1.000
_cell.angle_alpha   90.00
_cell.angle_beta   90.00
_cell.angle_gamma   90.00
#
_symmetry.space_group_name_H-M   'P 1'
#
loop_
_entity.id
_entity.type
_entity.pdbx_description
1 polymer ?
#
loop_
_entity_poly.entity_id
_entity_poly.type
_entity_poly.pdbx_seq_one_letter_code
_entity_poly.pdbx_strand_id
1 'polypeptide(L)'
;MHLWDARTGQIADFSTHFSFNISQLPEGWIGDGLAFFLSPNGSQVPENATGGCLALFTNCSDFKVPKNPIVAVEFDTYQNGWDPNGLDDPRDHVGININSIKSVTNLTWGTSMKNGSIANAWISYNSQTSNLSLFLTYLDNPVFLGNSTLSYKVNLSKVLPEWVNVGFSSATGEGVEIHYILSWEFNSTELISDQGKDAIPPTSNNGNKAQGGANIGVVIGSVVGGLVLVGGVLSTLVFSWRKRSRKAEDQKGTVESDDHDRKNVV
;
A
#
# COMPACT_ATOMS: atom_id res chain seq x y z
N MET A 1 8.78 -8.85 9.10
CA MET A 1 8.23 -9.66 10.20
C MET A 1 8.53 -11.14 9.94
N HIS A 2 8.88 -11.89 10.98
CA HIS A 2 8.94 -13.37 10.93
C HIS A 2 7.54 -13.91 11.19
N LEU A 3 6.82 -14.31 10.14
CA LEU A 3 5.41 -14.68 10.16
C LEU A 3 5.17 -16.10 10.65
N TRP A 4 6.06 -17.03 10.29
CA TRP A 4 6.01 -18.42 10.75
C TRP A 4 7.41 -19.03 10.66
N ASP A 5 7.65 -20.10 11.44
CA ASP A 5 8.92 -20.80 11.50
C ASP A 5 8.73 -22.25 11.04
N ALA A 6 9.43 -22.65 9.98
CA ALA A 6 9.25 -23.95 9.33
C ALA A 6 9.72 -25.12 10.18
N ARG A 7 10.62 -24.89 11.15
CA ARG A 7 11.18 -25.94 12.01
C ARG A 7 10.23 -26.31 13.14
N THR A 8 9.64 -25.30 13.78
CA THR A 8 8.74 -25.44 14.92
C THR A 8 7.27 -25.54 14.51
N GLY A 9 6.94 -25.09 13.30
CA GLY A 9 5.56 -24.98 12.83
C GLY A 9 4.77 -23.85 13.50
N GLN A 10 5.42 -23.01 14.30
CA GLN A 10 4.79 -21.86 14.94
C GLN A 10 4.44 -20.79 13.90
N ILE A 11 3.29 -20.15 14.09
CA ILE A 11 2.82 -19.03 13.26
C ILE A 11 2.57 -17.87 14.21
N ALA A 12 3.06 -16.68 13.85
CA ALA A 12 2.90 -15.49 14.66
C ALA A 12 1.44 -15.01 14.65
N ASP A 13 0.96 -14.58 15.81
CA ASP A 13 -0.21 -13.72 15.90
C ASP A 13 0.26 -12.29 15.61
N PHE A 14 -0.61 -11.48 15.01
CA PHE A 14 -0.32 -10.05 14.87
C PHE A 14 -1.59 -9.22 15.04
N SER A 15 -1.38 -7.97 15.42
CA SER A 15 -2.40 -6.94 15.41
C SER A 15 -1.81 -5.64 14.87
N THR A 16 -2.65 -4.89 14.18
CA THR A 16 -2.31 -3.55 13.73
C THR A 16 -3.51 -2.65 13.89
N HIS A 17 -3.25 -1.40 14.28
CA HIS A 17 -4.23 -0.34 14.31
C HIS A 17 -3.67 0.83 13.51
N PHE A 18 -4.48 1.37 12.63
CA PHE A 18 -4.15 2.61 11.94
C PHE A 18 -5.39 3.47 11.80
N SER A 19 -5.15 4.78 11.75
CA SER A 19 -6.16 5.74 11.32
C SER A 19 -5.81 6.26 9.94
N PHE A 20 -6.83 6.45 9.11
CA PHE A 20 -6.67 6.92 7.75
C PHE A 20 -7.85 7.78 7.34
N ASN A 21 -7.72 8.51 6.24
CA ASN A 21 -8.88 9.06 5.54
C ASN A 21 -8.67 8.94 4.03
N ILE A 22 -9.79 8.92 3.30
CA ILE A 22 -9.82 8.96 1.85
C ILE A 22 -10.65 10.18 1.45
N SER A 23 -10.08 11.04 0.62
CA SER A 23 -10.70 12.31 0.24
C SER A 23 -10.84 12.41 -1.26
N GLN A 24 -12.07 12.60 -1.73
CA GLN A 24 -12.35 12.94 -3.13
C GLN A 24 -11.82 14.34 -3.51
N LEU A 25 -11.39 14.49 -4.76
CA LEU A 25 -11.10 15.80 -5.33
C LEU A 25 -12.40 16.48 -5.82
N PRO A 26 -12.45 17.82 -5.92
CA PRO A 26 -13.69 18.55 -6.26
C PRO A 26 -14.27 18.23 -7.65
N GLU A 27 -13.44 17.78 -8.59
CA GLU A 27 -13.83 17.51 -9.97
C GLU A 27 -13.16 16.21 -10.44
N GLY A 28 -13.93 15.35 -11.13
CA GLY A 28 -13.42 14.14 -11.76
C GLY A 28 -14.06 12.85 -11.25
N TRP A 29 -13.61 11.75 -11.83
CA TRP A 29 -13.92 10.40 -11.37
C TRP A 29 -13.09 10.14 -10.10
N ILE A 30 -13.54 9.26 -9.23
CA ILE A 30 -12.93 9.04 -7.90
C ILE A 30 -12.52 7.57 -7.80
N GLY A 31 -11.31 7.30 -7.30
CA GLY A 31 -10.79 5.95 -7.11
C GLY A 31 -9.30 5.92 -6.77
N ASP A 32 -8.75 4.77 -6.37
CA ASP A 32 -9.38 3.44 -6.38
C ASP A 32 -9.30 2.73 -5.01
N GLY A 33 -8.78 3.40 -3.99
CA GLY A 33 -8.72 2.87 -2.63
C GLY A 33 -7.32 2.59 -2.09
N LEU A 34 -7.31 1.95 -0.93
CA LEU A 34 -6.15 1.71 -0.07
C LEU A 34 -6.14 0.23 0.36
N ALA A 35 -4.97 -0.35 0.58
CA ALA A 35 -4.83 -1.68 1.17
C ALA A 35 -3.74 -1.73 2.24
N PHE A 36 -3.98 -2.53 3.29
CA PHE A 36 -2.94 -3.04 4.18
C PHE A 36 -2.52 -4.43 3.69
N PHE A 37 -1.23 -4.71 3.54
CA PHE A 37 -0.76 -5.95 2.92
C PHE A 37 0.35 -6.66 3.70
N LEU A 38 0.45 -7.96 3.46
CA LEU A 38 1.59 -8.82 3.77
C LEU A 38 2.12 -9.45 2.47
N SER A 39 3.41 -9.29 2.19
CA SER A 39 4.07 -9.85 0.98
C SER A 39 5.48 -10.36 1.31
N PRO A 40 6.09 -11.23 0.47
CA PRO A 40 7.46 -11.67 0.67
C PRO A 40 8.43 -10.52 0.92
N ASN A 41 9.39 -10.72 1.83
CA ASN A 41 10.44 -9.73 2.06
C ASN A 41 11.20 -9.43 0.75
N GLY A 42 11.37 -8.15 0.45
CA GLY A 42 12.00 -7.66 -0.79
C GLY A 42 11.05 -7.52 -1.99
N SER A 43 9.75 -7.79 -1.83
CA SER A 43 8.74 -7.54 -2.87
C SER A 43 8.79 -6.10 -3.38
N GLN A 44 8.62 -5.93 -4.69
CA GLN A 44 8.54 -4.64 -5.37
C GLN A 44 7.12 -4.42 -5.88
N VAL A 45 6.76 -3.17 -6.15
CA VAL A 45 5.49 -2.84 -6.83
C VAL A 45 5.47 -3.55 -8.18
N PRO A 46 4.45 -4.36 -8.49
CA PRO A 46 4.38 -5.06 -9.77
C PRO A 46 4.18 -4.08 -10.93
N GLU A 47 4.65 -4.46 -12.12
CA GLU A 47 4.36 -3.71 -13.35
C GLU A 47 2.85 -3.68 -13.60
N ASN A 48 2.34 -2.57 -14.16
CA ASN A 48 0.92 -2.38 -14.50
C ASN A 48 -0.04 -2.64 -13.31
N ALA A 49 0.33 -2.19 -12.11
CA ALA A 49 -0.48 -2.28 -10.90
C ALA A 49 -1.18 -0.93 -10.57
N THR A 50 -1.85 -0.33 -11.55
CA THR A 50 -2.54 0.97 -11.42
C THR A 50 -4.01 0.82 -11.04
N GLY A 51 -4.68 1.91 -10.63
CA GLY A 51 -6.11 1.93 -10.30
C GLY A 51 -6.52 0.83 -9.32
N GLY A 52 -7.64 0.16 -9.59
CA GLY A 52 -8.18 -0.96 -8.80
C GLY A 52 -7.23 -2.14 -8.58
N CYS A 53 -6.02 -2.15 -9.16
CA CYS A 53 -4.98 -3.11 -8.76
C CYS A 53 -4.24 -2.73 -7.47
N LEU A 54 -4.51 -1.56 -6.89
CA LEU A 54 -4.04 -1.07 -5.58
C LEU A 54 -2.52 -1.11 -5.39
N ALA A 55 -1.74 -1.05 -6.47
CA ALA A 55 -0.29 -1.26 -6.48
C ALA A 55 0.17 -2.64 -5.96
N LEU A 56 -0.72 -3.64 -5.97
CA LEU A 56 -0.48 -4.99 -5.44
C LEU A 56 -0.42 -6.09 -6.50
N PHE A 57 -1.12 -5.93 -7.62
CA PHE A 57 -1.31 -6.98 -8.61
C PHE A 57 -1.00 -6.48 -10.03
N THR A 58 -0.22 -7.23 -10.79
CA THR A 58 -0.06 -6.97 -12.23
C THR A 58 -1.33 -7.38 -12.95
N ASN A 59 -1.89 -6.48 -13.78
CA ASN A 59 -3.02 -6.78 -14.65
C ASN A 59 -4.17 -7.50 -13.91
N CYS A 60 -4.59 -6.90 -12.80
CA CYS A 60 -5.41 -7.55 -11.77
C CYS A 60 -6.75 -8.12 -12.25
N SER A 61 -7.25 -7.66 -13.40
CA SER A 61 -8.48 -8.16 -14.03
C SER A 61 -8.36 -9.56 -14.64
N ASP A 62 -7.14 -10.14 -14.74
CA ASP A 62 -6.95 -11.50 -15.26
C ASP A 62 -7.07 -12.60 -14.18
N PHE A 63 -7.13 -12.19 -12.91
CA PHE A 63 -7.23 -13.04 -11.72
C PHE A 63 -6.22 -14.19 -11.65
N LYS A 64 -5.07 -14.07 -12.32
CA LYS A 64 -4.02 -15.07 -12.22
C LYS A 64 -3.37 -15.02 -10.84
N VAL A 65 -2.98 -16.20 -10.36
CA VAL A 65 -2.16 -16.29 -9.15
C VAL A 65 -0.87 -15.50 -9.38
N PRO A 66 -0.56 -14.50 -8.52
CA PRO A 66 0.62 -13.68 -8.67
C PRO A 66 1.88 -14.50 -8.45
N LYS A 67 2.98 -14.07 -9.09
CA LYS A 67 4.29 -14.70 -8.90
C LYS A 67 4.79 -14.57 -7.46
N ASN A 68 4.51 -13.41 -6.85
CA ASN A 68 4.79 -13.17 -5.43
C ASN A 68 3.47 -13.31 -4.68
N PRO A 69 3.37 -14.22 -3.69
CA PRO A 69 2.16 -14.36 -2.92
C PRO A 69 1.86 -13.09 -2.13
N ILE A 70 0.60 -12.82 -1.90
CA ILE A 70 0.16 -11.63 -1.17
C ILE A 70 -1.15 -11.88 -0.45
N VAL A 71 -1.25 -11.32 0.75
CA VAL A 71 -2.49 -11.22 1.50
C VAL A 71 -2.72 -9.74 1.77
N ALA A 72 -3.93 -9.25 1.51
CA ALA A 72 -4.27 -7.86 1.76
C ALA A 72 -5.66 -7.72 2.38
N VAL A 73 -5.85 -6.59 3.05
CA VAL A 73 -7.15 -6.07 3.46
C VAL A 73 -7.35 -4.77 2.71
N GLU A 74 -8.32 -4.74 1.80
CA GLU A 74 -8.63 -3.59 0.95
C GLU A 74 -9.75 -2.72 1.53
N PHE A 75 -9.66 -1.43 1.24
CA PHE A 75 -10.65 -0.39 1.44
C PHE A 75 -10.90 0.24 0.07
N ASP A 76 -11.83 -0.35 -0.66
CA ASP A 76 -12.10 -0.06 -2.07
C ASP A 76 -13.21 0.99 -2.20
N THR A 77 -12.93 2.01 -3.00
CA THR A 77 -13.81 3.17 -3.23
C THR A 77 -14.34 3.24 -4.66
N TYR A 78 -13.97 2.28 -5.50
CA TYR A 78 -14.31 2.25 -6.92
C TYR A 78 -14.75 0.86 -7.39
N GLN A 79 -16.01 0.76 -7.81
CA GLN A 79 -16.57 -0.48 -8.33
C GLN A 79 -15.95 -0.87 -9.68
N ASN A 80 -15.16 -1.94 -9.69
CA ASN A 80 -14.75 -2.71 -10.85
C ASN A 80 -15.68 -3.93 -11.10
N GLY A 81 -15.46 -4.62 -12.22
CA GLY A 81 -16.28 -5.76 -12.65
C GLY A 81 -16.07 -7.05 -11.84
N TRP A 82 -15.08 -7.09 -10.95
CA TRP A 82 -14.85 -8.23 -10.04
C TRP A 82 -15.44 -8.06 -8.66
N ASP A 83 -15.85 -6.84 -8.34
CA ASP A 83 -16.36 -6.47 -7.04
C ASP A 83 -17.80 -6.99 -6.84
N PRO A 84 -18.29 -7.01 -5.60
CA PRO A 84 -19.61 -7.53 -5.30
C PRO A 84 -20.69 -6.81 -6.12
N ASN A 85 -21.54 -7.59 -6.80
CA ASN A 85 -22.66 -7.06 -7.58
C ASN A 85 -23.83 -6.64 -6.68
N GLY A 86 -24.63 -5.68 -7.14
CA GLY A 86 -25.96 -5.39 -6.57
C GLY A 86 -25.99 -4.31 -5.49
N LEU A 87 -25.07 -3.35 -5.54
CA LEU A 87 -24.92 -2.33 -4.50
C LEU A 87 -25.45 -0.97 -4.97
N ASP A 88 -26.22 -0.32 -4.09
CA ASP A 88 -26.56 1.08 -4.20
C ASP A 88 -25.31 1.97 -3.98
N ASP A 89 -25.35 3.19 -4.50
CA ASP A 89 -24.34 4.24 -4.25
C ASP A 89 -24.09 4.37 -2.73
N PRO A 90 -22.83 4.31 -2.23
CA PRO A 90 -21.58 4.70 -2.88
C PRO A 90 -20.74 3.60 -3.51
N ARG A 91 -21.17 2.33 -3.40
CA ARG A 91 -20.45 1.12 -3.88
C ARG A 91 -19.05 0.91 -3.29
N ASP A 92 -18.76 1.54 -2.15
CA ASP A 92 -17.52 1.32 -1.42
C ASP A 92 -17.59 -0.03 -0.69
N HIS A 93 -16.49 -0.76 -0.60
CA HIS A 93 -16.42 -2.01 0.18
C HIS A 93 -15.09 -2.19 0.89
N VAL A 94 -15.09 -3.06 1.90
CA VAL A 94 -13.87 -3.61 2.48
C VAL A 94 -13.76 -5.08 2.17
N GLY A 95 -12.54 -5.56 2.00
CA GLY A 95 -12.30 -6.91 1.48
C GLY A 95 -11.05 -7.56 2.06
N ILE A 96 -11.00 -8.89 2.03
CA ILE A 96 -9.80 -9.67 2.30
C ILE A 96 -9.39 -10.34 0.99
N ASN A 97 -8.17 -10.07 0.53
CA ASN A 97 -7.62 -10.56 -0.72
C ASN A 97 -6.55 -11.63 -0.44
N ILE A 98 -6.63 -12.76 -1.13
CA ILE A 98 -5.63 -13.83 -1.07
C ILE A 98 -5.16 -14.12 -2.49
N ASN A 99 -3.94 -13.71 -2.84
CA ASN A 99 -3.34 -14.00 -4.15
C ASN A 99 -4.20 -13.56 -5.36
N SER A 100 -5.10 -12.60 -5.19
CA SER A 100 -5.96 -12.06 -6.26
C SER A 100 -6.55 -10.74 -5.79
N ILE A 101 -6.79 -9.79 -6.71
CA ILE A 101 -7.56 -8.58 -6.38
C ILE A 101 -9.00 -8.91 -6.00
N LYS A 102 -9.54 -10.03 -6.51
CA LYS A 102 -10.89 -10.44 -6.14
C LYS A 102 -10.92 -10.94 -4.70
N SER A 103 -11.57 -10.18 -3.84
CA SER A 103 -11.76 -10.50 -2.42
C SER A 103 -12.37 -11.90 -2.21
N VAL A 104 -11.77 -12.69 -1.31
CA VAL A 104 -12.30 -13.99 -0.88
C VAL A 104 -13.48 -13.83 0.09
N THR A 105 -13.54 -12.69 0.77
CA THR A 105 -14.69 -12.23 1.55
C THR A 105 -14.69 -10.70 1.54
N ASN A 106 -15.87 -10.09 1.61
CA ASN A 106 -16.03 -8.65 1.54
C ASN A 106 -17.27 -8.21 2.33
N LEU A 107 -17.35 -6.91 2.59
CA LEU A 107 -18.50 -6.25 3.15
C LEU A 107 -18.67 -4.89 2.48
N THR A 108 -19.83 -4.66 1.87
CA THR A 108 -20.21 -3.34 1.37
C THR A 108 -20.30 -2.35 2.52
N TRP A 109 -19.65 -1.21 2.35
CA TRP A 109 -19.71 -0.12 3.30
C TRP A 109 -20.95 0.74 3.01
N GLY A 110 -21.82 0.90 4.01
CA GLY A 110 -23.12 1.55 3.83
C GLY A 110 -23.06 3.07 3.65
N THR A 111 -21.89 3.68 3.78
CA THR A 111 -21.65 5.11 3.58
C THR A 111 -20.40 5.32 2.74
N SER A 112 -20.18 6.54 2.28
CA SER A 112 -19.01 6.86 1.46
C SER A 112 -17.75 6.93 2.33
N MET A 113 -16.72 6.14 1.99
CA MET A 113 -15.39 6.17 2.59
C MET A 113 -14.54 7.33 2.07
N LYS A 114 -14.89 7.88 0.89
CA LYS A 114 -14.19 8.95 0.16
C LYS A 114 -14.59 10.39 0.58
N ASN A 115 -15.23 10.54 1.74
CA ASN A 115 -15.74 11.82 2.23
C ASN A 115 -14.77 12.63 3.12
N GLY A 116 -13.53 12.15 3.28
CA GLY A 116 -12.50 12.77 4.12
C GLY A 116 -12.63 12.51 5.62
N SER A 117 -13.62 11.73 6.07
CA SER A 117 -13.77 11.35 7.47
C SER A 117 -12.63 10.44 7.92
N ILE A 118 -12.22 10.59 9.18
CA ILE A 118 -11.19 9.75 9.77
C ILE A 118 -11.80 8.38 10.09
N ALA A 119 -11.24 7.36 9.45
CA ALA A 119 -11.50 5.97 9.73
C ALA A 119 -10.45 5.42 10.70
N ASN A 120 -10.85 4.45 11.53
CA ASN A 120 -9.96 3.65 12.35
C ASN A 120 -10.14 2.17 12.00
N ALA A 121 -9.04 1.50 11.68
CA ALA A 121 -9.02 0.09 11.30
C ALA A 121 -8.14 -0.72 12.24
N TRP A 122 -8.70 -1.79 12.81
CA TRP A 122 -7.96 -2.85 13.49
C TRP A 122 -7.93 -4.08 12.60
N ILE A 123 -6.73 -4.56 12.30
CA ILE A 123 -6.55 -5.83 11.62
C ILE A 123 -5.80 -6.76 12.57
N SER A 124 -6.30 -7.97 12.76
CA SER A 124 -5.65 -8.97 13.60
C SER A 124 -5.67 -10.34 12.97
N TYR A 125 -4.62 -11.10 13.23
CA TYR A 125 -4.53 -12.50 12.88
C TYR A 125 -4.35 -13.34 14.13
N ASN A 126 -5.23 -14.33 14.29
CA ASN A 126 -5.14 -15.34 15.34
C ASN A 126 -4.72 -16.67 14.71
N SER A 127 -3.49 -17.08 14.96
CA SER A 127 -2.83 -18.28 14.47
C SER A 127 -3.55 -19.57 14.89
N GLN A 128 -4.04 -19.64 16.13
CA GLN A 128 -4.73 -20.81 16.69
C GLN A 128 -6.02 -21.12 15.93
N THR A 129 -6.76 -20.09 15.54
CA THR A 129 -8.00 -20.21 14.77
C THR A 129 -7.82 -20.01 13.27
N SER A 130 -6.59 -19.66 12.85
CA SER A 130 -6.23 -19.25 11.48
C SER A 130 -7.17 -18.17 10.95
N ASN A 131 -7.51 -17.17 11.76
CA ASN A 131 -8.52 -16.16 11.42
C ASN A 131 -7.88 -14.78 11.24
N LEU A 132 -8.02 -14.21 10.03
CA LEU A 132 -7.68 -12.83 9.73
C LEU A 132 -8.96 -12.00 9.85
N SER A 133 -8.94 -10.94 10.66
CA SER A 133 -10.12 -10.13 10.97
C SER A 133 -9.84 -8.64 10.76
N LEU A 134 -10.85 -7.92 10.28
CA LEU A 134 -10.90 -6.47 10.20
C LEU A 134 -12.02 -5.96 11.10
N PHE A 135 -11.75 -4.90 11.86
CA PHE A 135 -12.76 -4.04 12.44
C PHE A 135 -12.55 -2.60 11.94
N LEU A 136 -13.57 -2.03 11.32
CA LEU A 136 -13.56 -0.68 10.77
C LEU A 136 -14.63 0.18 11.44
N THR A 137 -14.26 1.39 11.83
CA THR A 137 -15.20 2.37 12.41
C THR A 137 -14.80 3.80 12.07
N TYR A 138 -15.79 4.68 12.01
CA TYR A 138 -15.64 6.14 11.81
C TYR A 138 -16.03 6.94 13.06
N LEU A 139 -16.17 6.28 14.21
CA LEU A 139 -16.39 6.97 15.48
C LEU A 139 -15.14 7.74 15.90
N ASP A 140 -15.33 8.89 16.53
CA ASP A 140 -14.25 9.63 17.20
C ASP A 140 -13.81 8.89 18.47
N ASN A 141 -12.50 8.75 18.67
CA ASN A 141 -11.88 8.06 19.82
C ASN A 141 -12.50 6.68 20.11
N PRO A 142 -12.56 5.76 19.13
CA PRO A 142 -13.19 4.46 19.29
C PRO A 142 -12.40 3.56 20.24
N VAL A 143 -13.12 2.69 20.95
CA VAL A 143 -12.53 1.62 21.75
C VAL A 143 -12.80 0.29 21.05
N PHE A 144 -11.75 -0.47 20.76
CA PHE A 144 -11.89 -1.79 20.16
C PHE A 144 -12.35 -2.81 21.21
N LEU A 145 -13.52 -3.42 20.99
CA LEU A 145 -14.14 -4.38 21.92
C LEU A 145 -14.01 -5.85 21.46
N GLY A 146 -13.23 -6.11 20.42
CA GLY A 146 -12.99 -7.47 19.90
C GLY A 146 -13.98 -7.98 18.86
N ASN A 147 -15.01 -7.19 18.49
CA ASN A 147 -15.90 -7.51 17.39
C ASN A 147 -15.26 -7.18 16.04
N SER A 148 -15.42 -8.05 15.05
CA SER A 148 -14.94 -7.81 13.68
C SER A 148 -16.09 -7.38 12.76
N THR A 149 -15.76 -6.49 11.82
CA THR A 149 -16.60 -6.13 10.68
C THR A 149 -16.57 -7.25 9.64
N LEU A 150 -15.38 -7.82 9.40
CA LEU A 150 -15.13 -8.84 8.40
C LEU A 150 -14.08 -9.82 8.94
N SER A 151 -14.20 -11.11 8.59
CA SER A 151 -13.16 -12.08 8.91
C SER A 151 -13.10 -13.22 7.90
N TYR A 152 -11.93 -13.85 7.80
CA TYR A 152 -11.69 -14.98 6.92
C TYR A 152 -10.72 -15.99 7.54
N LYS A 153 -11.06 -17.27 7.43
CA LYS A 153 -10.18 -18.35 7.86
C LYS A 153 -9.14 -18.66 6.79
N VAL A 154 -7.88 -18.34 7.08
CA VAL A 154 -6.72 -18.59 6.22
C VAL A 154 -5.53 -19.02 7.05
N ASN A 155 -4.89 -20.12 6.67
CA ASN A 155 -3.59 -20.51 7.24
C ASN A 155 -2.49 -19.75 6.48
N LEU A 156 -1.95 -18.69 7.08
CA LEU A 156 -0.96 -17.82 6.42
C LEU A 156 0.34 -18.53 6.04
N SER A 157 0.76 -19.58 6.77
CA SER A 157 1.95 -20.39 6.41
C SER A 157 1.79 -21.19 5.12
N LYS A 158 0.55 -21.37 4.64
CA LYS A 158 0.25 -22.02 3.35
C LYS A 158 0.20 -21.03 2.19
N VAL A 159 0.27 -19.74 2.48
CA VAL A 159 0.14 -18.66 1.48
C VAL A 159 1.43 -17.88 1.35
N LEU A 160 2.02 -17.46 2.46
CA LEU A 160 3.15 -16.54 2.53
C LEU A 160 4.42 -17.25 3.02
N PRO A 161 5.62 -16.77 2.65
CA PRO A 161 6.88 -17.28 3.19
C PRO A 161 7.08 -16.92 4.67
N GLU A 162 8.11 -17.51 5.30
CA GLU A 162 8.45 -17.27 6.71
C GLU A 162 8.70 -15.78 7.02
N TRP A 163 9.32 -15.05 6.07
CA TRP A 163 9.66 -13.64 6.22
C TRP A 163 8.87 -12.76 5.26
N VAL A 164 8.10 -11.82 5.82
CA VAL A 164 7.22 -10.92 5.08
C VAL A 164 7.48 -9.45 5.39
N ASN A 165 7.18 -8.61 4.42
CA ASN A 165 6.98 -7.18 4.57
C ASN A 165 5.50 -6.92 4.91
N VAL A 166 5.28 -5.92 5.77
CA VAL A 166 3.96 -5.40 6.11
C VAL A 166 3.92 -3.93 5.75
N GLY A 167 2.80 -3.44 5.22
CA GLY A 167 2.70 -2.04 4.85
C GLY A 167 1.38 -1.67 4.21
N PHE A 168 1.37 -0.48 3.62
CA PHE A 168 0.22 0.07 2.91
C PHE A 168 0.54 0.25 1.44
N SER A 169 -0.46 0.04 0.60
CA SER A 169 -0.41 0.38 -0.81
C SER A 169 -1.68 1.13 -1.19
N SER A 170 -1.57 2.04 -2.13
CA SER A 170 -2.72 2.65 -2.78
C SER A 170 -2.37 2.90 -4.22
N ALA A 171 -3.41 2.96 -5.05
CA ALA A 171 -3.27 3.37 -6.43
C ALA A 171 -4.51 4.16 -6.85
N THR A 172 -4.33 4.89 -7.93
CA THR A 172 -5.37 5.66 -8.60
C THR A 172 -5.32 5.33 -10.08
N GLY A 173 -6.47 5.37 -10.73
CA GLY A 173 -6.64 5.14 -12.15
C GLY A 173 -6.90 6.45 -12.90
N GLU A 174 -7.91 6.45 -13.76
CA GLU A 174 -8.39 7.68 -14.41
C GLU A 174 -9.08 8.61 -13.41
N GLY A 175 -9.76 8.04 -12.40
CA GLY A 175 -10.32 8.77 -11.27
C GLY A 175 -9.31 8.91 -10.14
N VAL A 176 -9.28 10.07 -9.50
CA VAL A 176 -8.26 10.43 -8.50
C VAL A 176 -8.87 10.77 -7.16
N GLU A 177 -8.31 10.17 -6.11
CA GLU A 177 -8.56 10.52 -4.72
C GLU A 177 -7.25 10.56 -3.92
N ILE A 178 -7.31 11.10 -2.71
CA ILE A 178 -6.14 11.19 -1.83
C ILE A 178 -6.31 10.24 -0.64
N HIS A 179 -5.30 9.40 -0.40
CA HIS A 179 -5.22 8.50 0.75
C HIS A 179 -4.21 8.99 1.76
N TYR A 180 -4.65 9.20 3.01
CA TYR A 180 -3.77 9.57 4.12
C TYR A 180 -3.73 8.46 5.17
N ILE A 181 -2.54 7.99 5.52
CA ILE A 181 -2.31 7.26 6.77
C ILE A 181 -1.93 8.28 7.84
N LEU A 182 -2.75 8.40 8.88
CA LEU A 182 -2.62 9.43 9.92
C LEU A 182 -1.89 8.90 11.16
N SER A 183 -2.05 7.61 11.46
CA SER A 183 -1.30 6.91 12.50
C SER A 183 -1.15 5.44 12.13
N TRP A 184 -0.14 4.78 12.68
CA TRP A 184 0.04 3.33 12.50
C TRP A 184 0.76 2.72 13.71
N GLU A 185 0.18 1.65 14.23
CA GLU A 185 0.74 0.74 15.21
C GLU A 185 0.69 -0.69 14.67
N PHE A 186 1.76 -1.44 14.88
CA PHE A 186 1.87 -2.85 14.48
C PHE A 186 2.56 -3.65 15.59
N ASN A 187 1.98 -4.79 15.94
CA ASN A 187 2.51 -5.73 16.92
C ASN A 187 2.42 -7.16 16.37
N SER A 188 3.46 -7.96 16.61
CA SER A 188 3.49 -9.38 16.26
C SER A 188 4.15 -10.18 17.37
N THR A 189 3.67 -11.39 17.62
CA THR A 189 4.32 -12.29 18.57
C THR A 189 5.69 -12.73 18.06
N GLU A 190 6.68 -12.76 18.96
CA GLU A 190 7.99 -13.29 18.63
C GLU A 190 7.93 -14.82 18.56
N LEU A 191 8.46 -15.37 17.47
CA LEU A 191 8.61 -16.81 17.31
C LEU A 191 9.88 -17.27 18.03
N ILE A 192 9.72 -18.17 19.00
CA ILE A 192 10.84 -18.67 19.79
C ILE A 192 11.48 -19.82 19.02
N SER A 193 12.67 -19.56 18.47
CA SER A 193 13.49 -20.60 17.88
C SER A 193 14.20 -21.36 19.02
N ASP A 194 14.05 -22.68 19.11
CA ASP A 194 14.69 -23.56 20.12
C ASP A 194 16.24 -23.63 20.06
N GLN A 195 16.93 -22.64 19.49
CA GLN A 195 18.39 -22.65 19.34
C GLN A 195 19.18 -22.54 20.67
N GLY A 196 18.51 -22.53 21.83
CA GLY A 196 19.16 -22.33 23.14
C GLY A 196 19.34 -23.56 24.03
N LYS A 197 18.84 -24.76 23.70
CA LYS A 197 18.86 -25.90 24.63
C LYS A 197 19.92 -26.99 24.39
N ASP A 198 20.52 -27.07 23.20
CA ASP A 198 21.50 -28.12 22.88
C ASP A 198 22.88 -27.63 22.40
N ALA A 199 23.15 -26.33 22.47
CA ALA A 199 24.47 -25.79 22.15
C ALA A 199 25.41 -25.92 23.36
N ILE A 200 26.01 -27.09 23.55
CA ILE A 200 27.27 -27.21 24.30
C ILE A 200 28.27 -26.28 23.61
N PRO A 201 28.81 -25.24 24.27
CA PRO A 201 29.83 -24.40 23.64
C PRO A 201 31.06 -25.29 23.39
N PRO A 202 31.64 -25.29 22.18
CA PRO A 202 32.94 -25.91 22.01
C PRO A 202 33.95 -25.13 22.87
N THR A 203 34.57 -25.82 23.82
CA THR A 203 35.70 -25.33 24.59
C THR A 203 36.88 -25.07 23.66
N SER A 204 36.94 -23.86 23.11
CA SER A 204 38.11 -23.35 22.42
C SER A 204 39.07 -22.74 23.43
N ASN A 205 40.03 -23.54 23.90
CA ASN A 205 41.28 -23.05 24.46
C ASN A 205 42.06 -22.32 23.35
N ASN A 206 42.18 -21.00 23.46
CA ASN A 206 43.39 -20.29 23.06
C ASN A 206 43.41 -18.88 23.64
N GLY A 207 44.34 -18.66 24.56
CA GLY A 207 44.70 -17.32 25.00
C GLY A 207 45.47 -16.58 23.90
N ASN A 208 45.14 -15.31 23.68
CA ASN A 208 46.08 -14.19 23.76
C ASN A 208 45.40 -12.83 23.52
N LYS A 209 45.54 -11.98 24.55
CA LYS A 209 45.55 -10.50 24.64
C LYS A 209 44.98 -9.62 23.52
N ALA A 210 43.93 -8.90 23.92
CA ALA A 210 43.66 -7.45 23.85
C ALA A 210 44.28 -6.57 22.73
N GLN A 211 43.39 -5.91 21.98
CA GLN A 211 43.46 -4.51 21.48
C GLN A 211 42.03 -4.14 21.05
N GLY A 212 41.37 -3.12 21.60
CA GLY A 212 41.57 -1.70 21.25
C GLY A 212 40.34 -1.25 20.43
N GLY A 213 39.54 -0.33 20.98
CA GLY A 213 38.15 -0.09 20.57
C GLY A 213 37.90 0.60 19.23
N ALA A 214 36.62 0.70 18.87
CA ALA A 214 36.10 1.69 17.93
C ALA A 214 34.63 2.00 18.28
N ASN A 215 34.36 3.29 18.48
CA ASN A 215 33.05 3.86 18.75
C ASN A 215 32.14 3.73 17.52
N ILE A 216 30.89 3.27 17.72
CA ILE A 216 29.86 3.30 16.67
C ILE A 216 29.29 4.72 16.61
N GLY A 217 29.79 5.51 15.64
CA GLY A 217 29.20 6.79 15.27
C GLY A 217 27.94 6.58 14.44
N VAL A 218 26.82 7.12 14.92
CA VAL A 218 25.56 7.21 14.19
C VAL A 218 25.72 8.23 13.05
N VAL A 219 25.50 7.81 11.80
CA VAL A 219 25.40 8.72 10.65
C VAL A 219 23.93 8.97 10.36
N ILE A 220 23.40 10.11 10.82
CA ILE A 220 22.15 10.67 10.34
C ILE A 220 22.49 11.44 9.04
N GLY A 221 22.33 10.77 7.90
CA GLY A 221 22.51 11.36 6.57
C GLY A 221 21.18 11.78 5.97
N SER A 222 20.93 13.09 5.97
CA SER A 222 19.74 13.80 5.49
C SER A 222 19.32 13.44 4.04
N VAL A 223 18.18 12.74 3.89
CA VAL A 223 17.53 12.46 2.58
C VAL A 223 16.82 13.70 1.99
N VAL A 224 16.69 14.78 2.77
CA VAL A 224 15.91 15.97 2.39
C VAL A 224 16.55 16.77 1.23
N GLY A 225 17.87 16.69 1.02
CA GLY A 225 18.55 17.45 -0.05
C GLY A 225 18.29 16.93 -1.47
N GLY A 226 18.13 15.61 -1.64
CA GLY A 226 17.97 15.00 -2.97
C GLY A 226 16.62 15.27 -3.62
N LEU A 227 15.54 15.25 -2.82
CA LEU A 227 14.17 15.46 -3.31
C LEU A 227 13.91 16.90 -3.76
N VAL A 228 14.52 17.88 -3.09
CA VAL A 228 14.35 19.31 -3.44
C VAL A 228 15.07 19.65 -4.75
N LEU A 229 16.23 19.05 -5.01
CA LEU A 229 16.97 19.29 -6.25
C LEU A 229 16.32 18.64 -7.46
N VAL A 230 15.81 17.40 -7.33
CA VAL A 230 15.12 16.71 -8.43
C VAL A 230 13.78 17.37 -8.74
N GLY A 231 13.00 17.75 -7.72
CA GLY A 231 11.74 18.48 -7.89
C GLY A 231 11.92 19.86 -8.52
N GLY A 232 12.96 20.60 -8.13
CA GLY A 232 13.31 21.90 -8.71
C GLY A 232 13.72 21.82 -10.18
N VAL A 233 14.52 20.82 -10.54
CA VAL A 233 14.94 20.61 -11.95
C VAL A 233 13.75 20.20 -12.82
N LEU A 234 12.88 19.28 -12.36
CA LEU A 234 11.68 18.90 -13.11
C LEU A 234 10.72 20.08 -13.30
N SER A 235 10.53 20.91 -12.27
CA SER A 235 9.65 22.08 -12.33
C SER A 235 10.16 23.14 -13.32
N THR A 236 11.48 23.38 -13.36
CA THR A 236 12.08 24.33 -14.31
C THR A 236 12.07 23.82 -15.75
N LEU A 237 12.23 22.51 -15.96
CA LEU A 237 12.10 21.88 -17.28
C LEU A 237 10.66 21.95 -17.80
N VAL A 238 9.67 21.63 -16.96
CA VAL A 238 8.24 21.73 -17.34
C VAL A 238 7.85 23.18 -17.63
N PHE A 239 8.27 24.13 -16.80
CA PHE A 239 7.98 25.55 -17.00
C PHE A 239 8.62 26.09 -18.29
N SER A 240 9.88 25.74 -18.57
CA SER A 240 10.57 26.17 -19.78
C SER A 240 9.99 25.52 -21.05
N TRP A 241 9.54 24.27 -20.97
CA TRP A 241 8.83 23.60 -22.06
C TRP A 241 7.47 24.26 -22.37
N ARG A 242 6.64 24.53 -21.34
CA ARG A 242 5.36 25.25 -21.50
C ARG A 242 5.54 26.65 -22.09
N LYS A 243 6.59 27.37 -21.67
CA LYS A 243 6.90 28.71 -22.23
C LYS A 243 7.31 28.65 -23.70
N ARG A 244 8.04 27.61 -24.13
CA ARG A 244 8.42 27.42 -25.53
C ARG A 244 7.21 27.02 -26.39
N SER A 245 6.32 26.16 -25.89
CA SER A 245 5.10 25.76 -26.60
C SER A 245 4.20 26.95 -26.90
N ARG A 246 3.97 27.84 -25.91
CA ARG A 246 3.17 29.06 -26.12
C ARG A 246 3.74 29.99 -27.20
N LYS A 247 5.06 30.17 -27.23
CA LYS A 247 5.71 30.99 -28.28
C LYS A 247 5.58 30.38 -29.68
N ALA A 248 5.57 29.06 -29.80
CA ALA A 248 5.40 28.38 -31.07
C ALA A 248 3.96 28.51 -31.60
N GLU A 249 2.97 28.52 -30.70
CA GLU A 249 1.56 28.72 -31.02
C GLU A 249 1.28 30.18 -31.42
N ASP A 250 1.84 31.15 -30.70
CA ASP A 250 1.75 32.58 -31.04
C ASP A 250 2.34 32.89 -32.43
N GLN A 251 3.50 32.29 -32.78
CA GLN A 251 4.14 32.45 -34.09
C GLN A 251 3.36 31.78 -35.22
N LYS A 252 2.70 30.63 -34.95
CA LYS A 252 1.89 29.95 -35.97
C LYS A 252 0.60 30.73 -36.26
N GLY A 253 -0.01 31.32 -35.24
CA GLY A 253 -1.18 32.19 -35.39
C GLY A 253 -0.90 33.50 -36.15
N THR A 254 0.30 34.07 -36.01
CA THR A 254 0.67 35.30 -36.77
C THR A 254 0.96 35.02 -38.24
N VAL A 255 1.53 33.86 -38.56
CA VAL A 255 1.80 33.47 -39.97
C VAL A 255 0.50 33.12 -40.70
N GLU A 256 -0.48 32.56 -40.02
CA GLU A 256 -1.78 32.20 -40.60
C GLU A 256 -2.70 33.42 -40.78
N SER A 257 -2.57 34.47 -39.96
CA SER A 257 -3.29 35.74 -40.16
C SER A 257 -2.77 36.54 -41.35
N ASP A 258 -1.46 36.51 -41.62
CA ASP A 258 -0.85 37.25 -42.74
C ASP A 258 -1.16 36.62 -44.12
N ASP A 259 -1.46 35.32 -44.18
CA ASP A 259 -1.80 34.63 -45.44
C ASP A 259 -3.27 34.83 -45.84
N HIS A 260 -4.13 35.22 -44.89
CA HIS A 260 -5.54 35.49 -45.16
C HIS A 260 -5.80 36.90 -45.72
N ASP A 261 -4.90 37.87 -45.47
CA ASP A 261 -5.00 39.24 -45.99
C ASP A 261 -4.44 39.41 -47.42
N ARG A 262 -3.67 38.45 -47.95
CA ARG A 262 -3.15 38.50 -49.33
C ARG A 262 -4.11 38.00 -50.42
N LYS A 263 -5.29 37.46 -50.06
CA LYS A 263 -6.26 36.96 -51.04
C LYS A 263 -7.37 37.95 -51.43
N ASN A 264 -7.30 39.20 -50.93
CA ASN A 264 -8.27 40.26 -51.23
C ASN A 264 -7.62 41.53 -51.79
N VAL A 265 -6.76 41.43 -52.81
CA VAL A 265 -6.46 42.56 -53.71
C VAL A 265 -6.30 42.03 -55.14
N VAL A 266 -7.01 42.69 -56.05
CA VAL A 266 -7.17 42.46 -57.50
C VAL A 266 -5.88 42.10 -58.25
#